data_AF-A0A1Q6M432-F1
#
_entry.id   AF-A0A1Q6M432-F1
#
_cell.length_a   1.000
_cell.length_b   1.000
_cell.length_c   1.000
_cell.angle_alpha   90.00
_cell.angle_beta   90.00
_cell.angle_gamma   90.00
#
_symmetry.space_group_name_H-M   'P 1'
#
loop_
_entity.id
_entity.type
_entity.pdbx_description
1 polymer ?
#
loop_
_entity_poly.entity_id
_entity_poly.type
_entity_poly.pdbx_seq_one_letter_code
_entity_poly.pdbx_strand_id
1 'polypeptide(L)' 'MQQLTNLQELEMAVNLNGEVVVTKNNKNNVILMSMEEYKKSLIKDKIKNNLIKAEEDIKLGRVRDAEEVFKEWNAKYGI' A
#
# COMPACT_ATOMS: atom_id res chain seq x y z
N MET A 1 -4.41 -6.66 31.78
CA MET A 1 -3.70 -6.63 30.48
C MET A 1 -3.24 -8.04 30.21
N GLN A 2 -3.77 -8.69 29.17
CA GLN A 2 -3.46 -10.09 28.86
C GLN A 2 -2.09 -10.12 28.17
N GLN A 3 -1.10 -10.73 28.81
CA GLN A 3 0.25 -10.87 28.25
C GLN A 3 0.25 -12.12 27.36
N LEU A 4 0.20 -11.91 26.05
CA LEU A 4 0.20 -12.99 25.06
C LEU A 4 1.62 -13.55 24.96
N THR A 5 1.86 -14.71 25.57
CA THR A 5 3.16 -15.41 25.53
C THR A 5 3.19 -16.57 24.53
N ASN A 6 2.06 -16.93 23.91
CA ASN A 6 1.93 -18.03 22.95
C ASN A 6 1.55 -17.50 21.55
N LEU A 7 2.24 -17.98 20.50
CA LEU A 7 1.97 -17.69 19.09
C LEU A 7 0.52 -17.98 18.68
N GLN A 8 -0.11 -19.01 19.26
CA GLN A 8 -1.52 -19.34 18.97
C GLN A 8 -2.48 -18.24 19.44
N GLU A 9 -2.21 -17.61 20.58
CA GLU A 9 -3.07 -16.54 21.09
C GLU A 9 -2.92 -15.27 20.24
N LEU A 10 -1.73 -15.02 19.70
CA LEU A 10 -1.47 -13.94 18.74
C LEU A 10 -2.18 -14.20 17.40
N GLU A 11 -2.15 -15.44 16.91
CA GLU A 11 -2.89 -15.83 15.70
C GLU A 11 -4.40 -15.64 15.89
N MET A 12 -4.96 -16.08 17.03
CA MET A 12 -6.37 -15.84 17.36
C MET A 12 -6.70 -14.35 17.43
N ALA A 13 -5.83 -13.55 18.04
CA ALA A 13 -6.03 -12.11 18.15
C ALA A 13 -6.06 -11.44 16.77
N VAL A 14 -5.17 -11.85 15.85
CA VAL A 14 -5.15 -11.34 14.47
C VAL A 14 -6.39 -11.78 13.69
N ASN A 15 -6.81 -13.03 13.83
CA ASN A 15 -7.99 -13.54 13.13
C ASN A 15 -9.30 -12.87 13.61
N LEU A 16 -9.38 -12.49 14.90
CA LEU A 16 -10.57 -11.86 15.47
C LEU A 16 -10.60 -10.33 15.27
N ASN A 17 -9.44 -9.67 15.32
CA ASN A 17 -9.36 -8.21 15.39
C ASN A 17 -8.66 -7.57 14.18
N GLY A 18 -8.11 -8.36 13.26
CA GLY A 18 -7.27 -7.87 12.17
C GLY A 18 -5.86 -7.56 12.64
N GLU A 19 -5.29 -6.44 12.19
CA GLU A 19 -3.96 -5.98 12.60
C GLU A 19 -3.87 -5.76 14.13
N VAL A 20 -2.84 -6.35 14.76
CA VAL A 20 -2.57 -6.25 16.21
C VAL A 20 -1.22 -5.58 16.45
N VAL A 21 -1.21 -4.60 17.36
CA VAL A 21 0.03 -3.92 17.79
C VAL A 21 0.53 -4.51 19.11
N VAL A 22 1.73 -5.09 19.09
CA VAL A 22 2.43 -5.61 20.26
C VAL A 22 3.47 -4.59 20.72
N THR A 23 3.27 -4.04 21.91
CA THR A 23 4.20 -3.07 22.52
C THR A 23 5.30 -3.82 23.26
N LYS A 24 6.54 -3.77 22.76
CA LYS A 24 7.69 -4.44 23.41
C LYS A 24 8.32 -3.57 24.51
N ASN A 25 8.25 -2.24 24.40
CA ASN A 25 8.66 -1.17 25.34
C ASN A 25 8.10 0.18 24.84
N ASN A 26 8.24 1.29 25.58
CA ASN A 26 7.66 2.63 25.27
C ASN A 26 8.00 3.24 23.89
N LYS A 27 8.82 2.61 23.04
CA LYS A 27 9.24 3.14 21.73
C LYS A 27 9.33 2.12 20.59
N ASN A 28 9.19 0.82 20.87
CA ASN A 28 9.40 -0.23 19.87
C ASN A 28 8.16 -1.13 19.81
N ASN A 29 7.24 -0.77 18.91
CA ASN A 29 6.05 -1.56 18.63
C ASN A 29 6.34 -2.55 17.50
N VAL A 30 5.77 -3.75 17.61
CA VAL A 30 5.72 -4.75 16.55
C VAL A 30 4.28 -4.83 16.08
N ILE A 31 4.08 -4.93 14.77
CA ILE A 31 2.77 -5.11 14.18
C ILE A 31 2.66 -6.55 13.69
N LEU A 32 1.60 -7.24 14.09
CA LEU A 32 1.22 -8.54 13.55
C LEU A 32 -0.05 -8.36 12.71
N MET A 33 -0.02 -8.86 11.48
CA MET A 33 -1.13 -8.85 10.55
C MET A 33 -1.03 -10.06 9.64
N SER A 34 -2.11 -10.41 8.95
CA SER A 34 -2.04 -11.47 7.95
C SER A 34 -1.12 -11.06 6.79
N MET A 35 -0.48 -12.05 6.14
CA MET A 35 0.33 -11.79 4.94
C MET A 35 -0.51 -11.21 3.80
N GLU A 36 -1.81 -11.50 3.77
CA GLU A 36 -2.73 -10.93 2.79
C GLU A 36 -2.94 -9.43 3.04
N GLU A 37 -3.21 -9.03 4.29
CA GLU A 37 -3.34 -7.62 4.66
C GLU A 37 -2.07 -6.83 4.40
N TYR A 38 -0.92 -7.41 4.73
CA TYR A 38 0.38 -6.80 4.41
C TYR A 38 0.56 -6.59 2.91
N LYS A 39 0.22 -7.58 2.06
CA LYS A 39 0.29 -7.40 0.60
C LYS A 39 -0.69 -6.33 0.11
N LYS A 40 -1.90 -6.28 0.68
CA LYS A 40 -2.90 -5.25 0.36
C LYS A 40 -2.41 -3.85 0.75
N SER A 41 -1.74 -3.69 1.89
CA SER A 41 -1.20 -2.39 2.31
C SER A 41 -0.14 -1.88 1.34
N LEU A 42 0.79 -2.75 0.90
CA LEU A 42 1.80 -2.40 -0.10
C LEU A 42 1.17 -1.93 -1.43
N ILE A 43 0.09 -2.59 -1.89
CA ILE A 43 -0.62 -2.19 -3.11
C ILE A 43 -1.30 -0.83 -2.91
N LYS A 44 -1.96 -0.63 -1.76
CA LYS A 44 -2.60 0.65 -1.42
C LYS A 44 -1.59 1.79 -1.39
N ASP A 45 -0.43 1.58 -0.77
CA ASP A 45 0.64 2.57 -0.71
C ASP A 45 1.18 2.91 -2.09
N LYS A 46 1.36 1.90 -2.95
CA LYS A 46 1.76 2.11 -4.34
C LYS A 46 0.73 2.94 -5.11
N ILE A 47 -0.56 2.61 -4.99
CA ILE A 47 -1.64 3.37 -5.64
C ILE A 47 -1.66 4.81 -5.13
N LYS A 48 -1.62 5.01 -3.81
CA LYS A 48 -1.59 6.33 -3.18
C LYS A 48 -0.43 7.17 -3.69
N ASN A 49 0.78 6.61 -3.74
CA ASN A 49 1.96 7.31 -4.24
C ASN A 49 1.85 7.66 -5.72
N ASN A 50 1.26 6.79 -6.54
CA ASN A 50 1.01 7.08 -7.95
C ASN A 50 -0.02 8.19 -8.13
N LEU A 51 -1.08 8.20 -7.32
CA LEU A 51 -2.11 9.26 -7.36
C LEU A 51 -1.53 10.61 -6.97
N ILE A 52 -0.73 10.68 -5.90
CA ILE A 52 -0.05 11.93 -5.48
C ILE A 52 0.81 12.49 -6.61
N LYS A 53 1.58 11.63 -7.30
CA LYS A 53 2.40 12.05 -8.44
C LYS A 53 1.54 12.55 -9.60
N ALA A 54 0.45 11.85 -9.93
CA ALA A 54 -0.46 12.25 -10.98
C ALA A 54 -1.14 13.59 -10.69
N GLU A 55 -1.55 13.83 -9.44
CA GLU A 55 -2.11 15.12 -9.00
C GLU A 55 -1.08 16.26 -9.15
N GLU A 56 0.17 16.00 -8.81
CA GLU A 56 1.27 16.95 -8.99
C GLU A 56 1.52 17.25 -10.48
N ASP A 57 1.52 16.21 -11.32
CA ASP A 57 1.69 16.34 -12.77
C ASP A 57 0.55 17.15 -13.39
N ILE A 58 -0.70 16.93 -12.98
CA ILE A 58 -1.85 17.75 -13.40
C ILE A 58 -1.64 19.21 -12.98
N LYS A 59 -1.27 19.45 -11.71
CA LYS A 59 -1.08 20.81 -11.18
C LYS A 59 0.02 21.57 -11.91
N LEU A 60 1.08 20.88 -12.33
CA LEU A 60 2.23 21.47 -13.01
C LEU A 60 2.12 21.41 -14.54
N GLY A 61 0.99 20.96 -15.09
CA GLY A 61 0.76 20.86 -16.53
C GLY A 61 1.64 19.81 -17.22
N ARG A 62 2.22 18.86 -16.48
CA ARG A 62 2.99 17.72 -17.00
C ARG A 62 2.07 16.61 -17.51
N VAL A 63 1.09 16.99 -18.30
CA VAL A 63 0.09 16.10 -18.89
C VAL A 63 0.18 16.19 -20.41
N ARG A 64 -0.25 15.15 -21.10
CA ARG A 64 -0.36 15.10 -22.55
C ARG A 64 -1.76 14.68 -22.94
N ASP A 65 -2.21 15.16 -24.09
CA ASP A 65 -3.45 14.66 -24.69
C ASP A 65 -3.29 13.18 -25.07
N ALA A 66 -4.28 12.37 -24.73
CA ALA A 66 -4.21 10.93 -24.94
C ALA A 66 -4.20 10.56 -26.43
N GLU A 67 -4.98 11.27 -27.25
CA GLU A 67 -5.06 11.00 -28.69
C GLU A 67 -3.73 11.30 -29.38
N GLU A 68 -3.08 12.40 -28.99
CA GLU A 68 -1.74 12.74 -29.47
C GLU A 68 -0.71 11.65 -29.11
N VAL A 69 -0.72 11.18 -27.86
CA VAL A 69 0.20 10.13 -27.40
C VAL A 69 0.00 8.82 -28.18
N PHE A 70 -1.24 8.40 -28.41
CA PHE A 70 -1.52 7.19 -29.19
C PHE A 70 -1.09 7.34 -30.67
N LYS A 71 -1.30 8.51 -31.28
CA LYS A 71 -0.79 8.78 -32.63
C LYS A 71 0.73 8.68 -32.70
N GLU A 72 1.43 9.26 -31.71
CA GLU A 72 2.89 9.20 -31.60
C GLU A 72 3.37 7.74 -31.43
N TRP A 73 2.70 6.94 -30.61
CA TRP A 73 3.06 5.55 -30.37
C TRP A 73 2.81 4.65 -31.57
N ASN A 74 1.67 4.81 -32.25
CA ASN A 74 1.38 4.08 -33.49
C ASN A 74 2.42 4.40 -34.57
N ALA A 75 2.78 5.68 -34.72
CA ALA A 75 3.80 6.08 -35.69
C ALA A 75 5.19 5.49 -35.36
N LYS A 76 5.54 5.40 -34.07
CA LYS A 76 6.88 4.96 -33.63
C LYS A 76 7.02 3.45 -33.51
N TYR A 77 5.96 2.76 -33.12
CA TYR A 77 6.00 1.36 -32.69
C TYR A 77 4.95 0.47 -33.40
N GLY A 78 4.01 1.07 -34.16
CA GLY A 78 2.95 0.33 -34.86
C GLY A 78 1.87 -0.24 -33.94
N ILE A 79 1.68 0.34 -32.75
CA ILE A 79 0.64 -0.02 -31.76
C ILE A 79 -0.46 1.02 -31.66
#